data_AF-A0A5C8SZ01-F1
#
_entry.id   AF-A0A5C8SZ01-F1
#
_cell.length_a   1.000
_cell.length_b   1.000
_cell.length_c   1.000
_cell.angle_alpha   90.00
_cell.angle_beta   90.00
_cell.angle_gamma   90.00
#
_symmetry.space_group_name_H-M   'P 1'
#
loop_
_entity.id
_entity.type
_entity.pdbx_description
1 polymer ?
#
loop_
_entity_poly.entity_id
_entity_poly.type
_entity_poly.pdbx_seq_one_letter_code
_entity_poly.pdbx_strand_id
1 'polypeptide(L)'
;HKLALCLGKNIGGEPIIADLARMPHLLVAGTTGSGKSVAINTMILSLLYRMKPEECRLIMVDPKMLELSVYDGIPHLLSPVVIDPKKAVIALKWAVREMEERYKKMSKIAVRNIDGYNARMAEARAKGETITRTIQTGFNRETGEAVFEDEAMDLSALPYIVIVVDEMADLMMVAGKDIEGAIQRLAQMARAAGIHLIMATQRPSVDVITGTIKANFPTRISFQVTSKIDSRTIL
;
A
#
# COMPACT_ATOMS: atom_id res chain seq x y z
N HIS A 1 -9.01 -0.91 15.05
CA HIS A 1 -8.07 -0.34 14.06
C HIS A 1 -7.28 -1.47 13.42
N LYS A 2 -7.49 -1.75 12.14
CA LYS A 2 -6.82 -2.86 11.43
C LYS A 2 -5.35 -2.52 11.21
N LEU A 3 -5.10 -1.41 10.52
CA LEU A 3 -3.77 -0.85 10.30
C LEU A 3 -3.60 0.39 11.17
N ALA A 4 -3.62 0.19 12.49
CA ALA A 4 -3.50 1.30 13.43
C ALA A 4 -2.11 1.93 13.37
N LEU A 5 -2.10 3.26 13.32
CA LEU A 5 -0.91 4.09 13.33
C LEU A 5 -0.97 4.98 14.57
N CYS A 6 0.01 4.84 15.47
CA CYS A 6 0.14 5.73 16.62
C CYS A 6 0.73 7.06 16.13
N LEU A 7 -0.05 8.14 16.17
CA LEU A 7 0.37 9.45 15.68
C LEU A 7 1.02 10.33 16.76
N GLY A 8 0.82 9.98 18.04
CA GLY A 8 1.36 10.72 19.18
C GLY A 8 0.25 11.19 20.11
N LYS A 9 0.34 12.44 20.58
CA LYS A 9 -0.62 13.06 21.49
C LYS A 9 -1.20 14.33 20.89
N ASN A 10 -2.46 14.65 21.20
CA ASN A 10 -3.03 15.96 20.88
C ASN A 10 -2.55 17.04 21.86
N ILE A 11 -3.03 18.28 21.69
CA ILE A 11 -2.68 19.42 22.56
C ILE A 11 -3.09 19.23 24.03
N GLY A 12 -4.07 18.35 24.31
CA GLY A 12 -4.50 17.97 25.66
C GLY A 12 -3.70 16.82 26.26
N GLY A 13 -2.74 16.26 25.51
CA GLY A 13 -1.94 15.12 25.95
C GLY A 13 -2.59 13.74 25.73
N GLU A 14 -3.76 13.69 25.10
CA GLU A 14 -4.48 12.43 24.83
C GLU A 14 -3.86 11.70 23.64
N PRO A 15 -3.75 10.37 23.69
CA PRO A 15 -3.17 9.58 22.61
C PRO A 15 -4.05 9.63 21.35
N ILE A 16 -3.42 9.86 20.20
CA ILE A 16 -4.07 9.85 18.89
C ILE A 16 -3.62 8.61 18.11
N ILE A 17 -4.59 7.74 17.82
CA ILE A 17 -4.40 6.53 17.03
C ILE A 17 -5.29 6.60 15.79
N ALA A 18 -4.67 6.57 14.62
CA ALA A 18 -5.34 6.53 13.33
C ALA A 18 -5.47 5.09 12.81
N ASP A 19 -6.29 4.88 11.78
CA ASP A 19 -6.36 3.59 11.05
C ASP A 19 -6.10 3.83 9.56
N LEU A 20 -4.95 3.35 9.07
CA LEU A 20 -4.57 3.49 7.67
C LEU A 20 -5.59 2.84 6.73
N ALA A 21 -6.25 1.76 7.16
CA ALA A 21 -7.27 1.08 6.37
C ALA A 21 -8.52 1.95 6.13
N ARG A 22 -8.77 2.92 7.02
CA ARG A 22 -9.86 3.91 6.88
C ARG A 22 -9.42 5.16 6.12
N MET A 23 -8.12 5.49 6.14
CA MET A 23 -7.51 6.66 5.49
C MET A 23 -7.27 6.50 3.98
N PRO A 24 -7.65 5.36 3.40
CA PRO A 24 -6.83 4.34 2.69
C PRO A 24 -5.38 4.67 2.27
N HIS A 25 -5.04 5.93 2.02
CA HIS A 25 -3.72 6.38 1.62
C HIS A 25 -3.37 7.67 2.36
N LEU A 26 -2.08 7.83 2.70
CA LEU A 26 -1.59 8.91 3.54
C LEU A 26 -0.46 9.65 2.82
N LEU A 27 -0.57 10.98 2.73
CA LEU A 27 0.50 11.86 2.30
C LEU A 27 1.13 12.53 3.54
N VAL A 28 2.44 12.43 3.68
CA VAL A 28 3.20 13.00 4.80
C VAL A 28 4.23 13.99 4.24
N ALA A 29 4.22 15.23 4.70
CA ALA A 29 5.17 16.22 4.20
C ALA A 29 5.71 17.11 5.33
N GLY A 30 6.94 17.57 5.18
CA GLY A 30 7.59 18.45 6.14
C GLY A 30 9.06 18.64 5.82
N THR A 31 9.65 19.76 6.24
CA THR A 31 11.05 20.07 5.95
C THR A 31 12.01 19.16 6.71
N THR A 32 13.27 19.12 6.32
CA THR A 32 14.32 18.44 7.09
C THR A 32 14.32 18.91 8.56
N GLY A 33 14.47 17.98 9.50
CA GLY A 33 14.44 18.27 10.94
C GLY A 33 13.05 18.47 11.55
N SER A 34 11.97 18.47 10.76
CA SER A 34 10.59 18.69 11.25
C SER A 34 9.97 17.51 12.00
N GLY A 35 10.65 16.36 12.04
CA GLY A 35 10.14 15.12 12.65
C GLY A 35 9.46 14.14 11.69
N LYS A 36 9.41 14.44 10.38
CA LYS A 36 8.83 13.57 9.33
C LYS A 36 9.32 12.12 9.42
N SER A 37 10.64 11.90 9.42
CA SER A 37 11.23 10.56 9.42
C SER A 37 10.92 9.78 10.71
N VAL A 38 10.94 10.46 11.86
CA VAL A 38 10.56 9.86 13.16
C VAL A 38 9.10 9.41 13.12
N ALA A 39 8.22 10.20 12.53
CA ALA A 39 6.81 9.83 12.40
C ALA A 39 6.59 8.65 11.45
N ILE A 40 7.29 8.59 10.31
CA ILE A 40 7.24 7.44 9.40
C ILE A 40 7.70 6.17 10.12
N ASN A 41 8.82 6.23 10.86
CA ASN A 41 9.29 5.13 11.69
C ASN A 41 8.26 4.72 12.75
N THR A 42 7.61 5.68 13.40
CA THR A 42 6.53 5.41 14.38
C THR A 42 5.34 4.70 13.73
N MET A 43 4.96 5.09 12.51
CA MET A 43 3.90 4.43 11.74
C MET A 43 4.28 3.00 11.37
N ILE A 44 5.51 2.77 10.88
CA ILE A 44 6.01 1.42 10.55
C ILE A 44 6.03 0.55 11.81
N LEU A 45 6.60 1.03 12.91
CA LEU A 45 6.63 0.31 14.19
C LEU A 45 5.23 0.02 14.72
N SER A 46 4.25 0.93 14.55
CA SER A 46 2.85 0.68 14.93
C SER A 46 2.23 -0.53 14.23
N LEU A 47 2.69 -0.82 13.00
CA LEU A 47 2.32 -2.02 12.26
C LEU A 47 3.12 -3.23 12.75
N LEU A 48 4.45 -3.13 12.80
CA LEU A 48 5.33 -4.25 13.17
C LEU A 48 5.08 -4.79 14.58
N TYR A 49 4.71 -3.93 15.54
CA TYR A 49 4.40 -4.35 16.91
C TYR A 49 3.10 -5.15 17.03
N ARG A 50 2.23 -5.12 16.02
CA ARG A 50 0.86 -5.66 16.12
C ARG A 50 0.49 -6.65 15.02
N MET A 51 1.22 -6.63 13.91
CA MET A 51 0.90 -7.41 12.72
C MET A 51 1.99 -8.42 12.45
N LYS A 52 1.62 -9.68 12.27
CA LYS A 52 2.55 -10.71 11.78
C LYS A 52 2.77 -10.56 10.26
N PRO A 53 3.85 -11.13 9.69
CA PRO A 53 4.09 -11.11 8.25
C PRO A 53 2.92 -11.66 7.42
N GLU A 54 2.20 -12.65 7.92
CA GLU A 54 1.05 -13.26 7.23
C GLU A 54 -0.18 -12.34 7.22
N GLU A 55 -0.20 -11.30 8.05
CA GLU A 55 -1.29 -10.33 8.18
C GLU A 55 -0.97 -9.01 7.50
N CYS A 56 0.30 -8.60 7.48
CA CYS A 56 0.76 -7.38 6.84
C CYS A 56 2.14 -7.56 6.21
N ARG A 57 2.24 -7.18 4.93
CA ARG A 57 3.47 -7.18 4.15
C ARG A 57 3.82 -5.76 3.72
N LEU A 58 5.11 -5.48 3.59
CA LEU A 58 5.64 -4.14 3.36
C LEU A 58 6.44 -4.07 2.06
N ILE A 59 6.29 -2.94 1.36
CA ILE A 59 7.21 -2.50 0.31
C ILE A 59 7.77 -1.16 0.77
N MET A 60 9.08 -1.05 0.86
CA MET A 60 9.75 0.17 1.30
C MET A 60 10.59 0.74 0.15
N VAL A 61 10.45 2.04 -0.09
CA VAL A 61 11.21 2.78 -1.09
C VAL A 61 11.96 3.91 -0.41
N ASP A 62 13.29 3.83 -0.45
CA ASP A 62 14.21 4.80 0.15
C ASP A 62 15.34 5.12 -0.85
N PRO A 63 15.13 6.10 -1.73
CA PRO A 63 16.10 6.44 -2.77
C PRO A 63 17.39 7.07 -2.21
N LYS A 64 17.40 7.48 -0.94
CA LYS A 64 18.55 8.12 -0.29
C LYS A 64 19.33 7.16 0.61
N MET A 65 18.80 5.99 0.91
CA MET A 65 19.39 4.99 1.82
C MET A 65 19.65 5.55 3.24
N LEU A 66 18.78 6.41 3.72
CA LEU A 66 18.98 7.09 5.01
C LEU A 66 18.00 6.62 6.08
N GLU A 67 16.75 6.35 5.71
CA GLU A 67 15.64 6.29 6.66
C GLU A 67 15.07 4.88 6.79
N LEU A 68 14.90 4.16 5.67
CA LEU A 68 14.23 2.86 5.65
C LEU A 68 15.19 1.68 5.51
N SER A 69 16.45 1.90 5.16
CA SER A 69 17.44 0.81 5.03
C SER A 69 17.64 0.01 6.32
N VAL A 70 17.35 0.58 7.49
CA VAL A 70 17.38 -0.12 8.78
C VAL A 70 16.39 -1.30 8.87
N TYR A 71 15.34 -1.29 8.05
CA TYR A 71 14.34 -2.36 8.00
C TYR A 71 14.70 -3.50 7.04
N ASP A 72 15.85 -3.44 6.36
CA ASP A 72 16.21 -4.49 5.42
C ASP A 72 16.36 -5.85 6.14
N GLY A 73 15.81 -6.90 5.52
CA GLY A 73 15.82 -8.26 6.07
C GLY A 73 14.68 -8.60 7.05
N ILE A 74 13.79 -7.67 7.42
CA ILE A 74 12.62 -8.05 8.25
C ILE A 74 11.68 -8.98 7.48
N PRO A 75 11.00 -9.92 8.16
CA PRO A 75 10.14 -10.91 7.50
C PRO A 75 8.87 -10.32 6.89
N HIS A 76 8.54 -9.05 7.15
CA HIS A 76 7.39 -8.36 6.55
C HIS A 76 7.67 -7.86 5.13
N LEU A 77 8.93 -7.72 4.72
CA LEU A 77 9.28 -7.17 3.40
C LEU A 77 8.97 -8.14 2.25
N LEU A 78 8.33 -7.62 1.20
CA LEU A 78 8.08 -8.34 -0.06
C LEU A 78 9.28 -8.32 -1.01
N SER A 79 10.16 -7.34 -0.83
CA SER A 79 11.43 -7.18 -1.52
C SER A 79 12.41 -6.48 -0.59
N PRO A 80 13.73 -6.58 -0.82
CA PRO A 80 14.69 -5.67 -0.20
C PRO A 80 14.26 -4.20 -0.37
N VAL A 81 14.72 -3.33 0.52
CA VAL A 81 14.41 -1.90 0.46
C VAL A 81 14.81 -1.34 -0.91
N VAL A 82 13.86 -0.72 -1.59
CA VAL A 82 14.04 -0.27 -2.97
C VAL A 82 14.74 1.08 -3.00
N ILE A 83 15.95 1.09 -3.52
CA ILE A 83 16.81 2.29 -3.60
C ILE A 83 16.70 2.95 -4.97
N ASP A 84 16.69 2.15 -6.04
CA ASP A 84 16.67 2.67 -7.40
C ASP A 84 15.26 3.19 -7.77
N PRO A 85 15.12 4.46 -8.23
CA PRO A 85 13.82 5.02 -8.61
C PRO A 85 13.10 4.26 -9.72
N LYS A 86 13.81 3.66 -10.69
CA LYS A 86 13.22 2.83 -11.73
C LYS A 86 12.72 1.50 -11.16
N LYS A 87 13.43 0.93 -10.17
CA LYS A 87 12.91 -0.25 -9.44
C LYS A 87 11.68 0.10 -8.61
N ALA A 88 11.57 1.32 -8.08
CA ALA A 88 10.38 1.78 -7.38
C ALA A 88 9.15 1.81 -8.31
N VAL A 89 9.31 2.25 -9.57
CA VAL A 89 8.26 2.16 -10.59
C VAL A 89 7.81 0.70 -10.78
N ILE A 90 8.75 -0.24 -10.86
CA ILE A 90 8.44 -1.67 -11.02
C ILE A 90 7.66 -2.18 -9.80
N ALA A 91 8.06 -1.81 -8.58
CA ALA A 91 7.36 -2.20 -7.36
C ALA A 91 5.92 -1.65 -7.30
N LEU A 92 5.70 -0.40 -7.71
CA LEU A 92 4.35 0.18 -7.79
C LEU A 92 3.50 -0.49 -8.88
N LYS A 93 4.07 -0.78 -10.06
CA LYS A 93 3.38 -1.53 -11.13
C LYS A 93 3.04 -2.95 -10.69
N TRP A 94 3.92 -3.59 -9.93
CA TRP A 94 3.63 -4.89 -9.30
C TRP A 94 2.46 -4.79 -8.32
N ALA A 95 2.40 -3.74 -7.49
CA ALA A 95 1.29 -3.54 -6.57
C ALA A 95 -0.04 -3.29 -7.30
N VAL A 96 -0.03 -2.59 -8.44
CA VAL A 96 -1.21 -2.45 -9.31
C VAL A 96 -1.68 -3.81 -9.83
N ARG A 97 -0.75 -4.66 -10.29
CA ARG A 97 -1.09 -6.02 -10.74
C ARG A 97 -1.63 -6.88 -9.60
N GLU A 98 -1.02 -6.82 -8.43
CA GLU A 98 -1.49 -7.53 -7.24
C GLU A 98 -2.89 -7.08 -6.84
N MET A 99 -3.17 -5.77 -6.88
CA MET A 99 -4.52 -5.23 -6.67
C MET A 99 -5.54 -5.85 -7.63
N GLU A 100 -5.23 -5.89 -8.93
CA GLU A 100 -6.11 -6.48 -9.95
C GLU A 100 -6.34 -7.99 -9.71
N GLU A 101 -5.29 -8.74 -9.36
CA GLU A 101 -5.40 -10.16 -9.03
C GLU A 101 -6.25 -10.40 -7.79
N ARG A 102 -6.13 -9.57 -6.75
CA ARG A 102 -6.99 -9.63 -5.57
C ARG A 102 -8.44 -9.36 -5.91
N TYR A 103 -8.73 -8.40 -6.78
CA TYR A 103 -10.09 -8.17 -7.28
C TYR A 103 -10.67 -9.37 -8.01
N LYS A 104 -9.87 -10.05 -8.86
CA LYS A 104 -10.29 -11.30 -9.51
C LYS A 104 -10.61 -12.38 -8.48
N LYS A 105 -9.76 -12.56 -7.46
CA LYS A 105 -9.98 -13.53 -6.37
C LYS A 105 -11.26 -13.21 -5.58
N MET A 106 -11.49 -11.95 -5.23
CA MET A 106 -12.67 -11.50 -4.49
C MET A 106 -13.97 -11.68 -5.28
N SER A 107 -13.97 -11.32 -6.57
CA SER A 107 -15.12 -11.53 -7.48
C SER A 107 -15.47 -13.02 -7.60
N LYS A 108 -14.43 -13.88 -7.61
CA LYS A 108 -14.46 -15.36 -7.47
C LYS A 108 -15.52 -15.88 -6.51
N ILE A 109 -15.55 -15.27 -5.35
CA ILE A 109 -16.30 -15.76 -4.19
C ILE A 109 -17.39 -14.77 -3.76
N ALA A 110 -17.76 -13.85 -4.66
CA ALA A 110 -18.77 -12.81 -4.44
C ALA A 110 -18.51 -11.90 -3.22
N VAL A 111 -17.24 -11.61 -2.93
CA VAL A 111 -16.85 -10.73 -1.84
C VAL A 111 -16.36 -9.38 -2.36
N ARG A 112 -16.59 -8.31 -1.58
CA ARG A 112 -16.30 -6.92 -1.98
C ARG A 112 -14.97 -6.37 -1.49
N ASN A 113 -14.32 -6.99 -0.50
CA ASN A 113 -13.07 -6.51 0.09
C ASN A 113 -12.23 -7.64 0.72
N ILE A 114 -10.98 -7.32 1.04
CA ILE A 114 -10.01 -8.26 1.61
C ILE A 114 -10.48 -8.87 2.93
N ASP A 115 -11.17 -8.11 3.79
CA ASP A 115 -11.66 -8.59 5.07
C ASP A 115 -12.69 -9.71 4.88
N GLY A 116 -13.64 -9.50 3.98
CA GLY A 116 -14.62 -10.54 3.65
C GLY A 116 -13.94 -11.75 2.97
N TYR A 117 -12.92 -11.52 2.14
CA TYR A 117 -12.20 -12.61 1.48
C TYR A 117 -11.54 -13.50 2.54
N ASN A 118 -10.81 -12.88 3.46
CA ASN A 118 -10.14 -13.59 4.55
C ASN A 118 -11.13 -14.30 5.47
N ALA A 119 -12.29 -13.69 5.77
CA ALA A 119 -13.35 -14.34 6.54
C ALA A 119 -13.91 -15.58 5.84
N ARG A 120 -14.21 -15.48 4.54
CA ARG A 120 -14.72 -16.61 3.74
C ARG A 120 -13.71 -17.75 3.63
N MET A 121 -12.43 -17.42 3.46
CA MET A 121 -11.35 -18.41 3.43
C MET A 121 -11.17 -19.12 4.78
N ALA A 122 -11.23 -18.38 5.89
CA ALA A 122 -11.16 -18.95 7.22
C ALA A 122 -12.34 -19.88 7.51
N GLU A 123 -13.56 -19.49 7.11
CA GLU A 123 -14.76 -20.31 7.25
C GLU A 123 -14.67 -21.62 6.44
N ALA A 124 -14.25 -21.52 5.17
CA ALA A 124 -14.07 -22.68 4.29
C ALA A 124 -13.06 -23.67 4.91
N ARG A 125 -11.93 -23.16 5.42
CA ARG A 125 -10.91 -23.96 6.08
C ARG A 125 -11.42 -24.64 7.34
N ALA A 126 -12.18 -23.93 8.17
CA ALA A 126 -12.76 -24.50 9.39
C ALA A 126 -13.79 -25.60 9.10
N LYS A 127 -14.49 -25.51 7.97
CA LYS A 127 -15.49 -26.50 7.52
C LYS A 127 -14.89 -27.65 6.69
N GLY A 128 -13.61 -27.57 6.33
CA GLY A 128 -13.00 -28.52 5.37
C GLY A 128 -13.62 -28.43 3.97
N GLU A 129 -14.17 -27.27 3.62
CA GLU A 129 -14.81 -27.03 2.32
C GLU A 129 -13.75 -26.77 1.24
N THR A 130 -13.85 -27.48 0.11
CA THR A 130 -13.03 -27.20 -1.07
C THR A 130 -13.74 -26.17 -1.94
N ILE A 131 -13.17 -24.97 -2.04
CA ILE A 131 -13.62 -23.98 -3.03
C ILE A 131 -12.90 -24.29 -4.34
N THR A 132 -13.64 -24.66 -5.38
CA THR A 132 -13.08 -24.86 -6.73
C THR A 132 -13.25 -23.60 -7.58
N ARG A 133 -12.33 -23.42 -8.52
CA ARG A 133 -12.33 -22.34 -9.49
C ARG A 133 -12.22 -22.95 -10.88
N THR A 134 -13.22 -22.72 -11.71
CA THR A 134 -13.13 -23.03 -13.13
C THR A 134 -12.14 -22.07 -13.80
N ILE A 135 -11.10 -22.62 -14.41
CA ILE A 135 -10.09 -21.91 -15.20
C ILE A 135 -10.10 -22.43 -16.63
N GLN A 136 -9.90 -21.54 -17.61
CA GLN A 136 -9.67 -21.96 -18.97
C GLN A 136 -8.23 -22.46 -19.10
N THR A 137 -8.03 -23.76 -19.33
CA THR A 137 -6.71 -24.39 -19.45
C THR A 137 -6.20 -24.44 -20.89
N GLY A 138 -7.07 -24.15 -21.88
CA GLY A 138 -6.66 -23.99 -23.26
C GLY A 138 -7.82 -24.01 -24.24
N PHE A 139 -7.52 -24.51 -25.45
CA PHE A 139 -8.50 -24.79 -26.49
C PHE A 139 -8.33 -26.24 -26.95
N ASN A 140 -9.43 -26.92 -27.16
CA ASN A 140 -9.43 -28.28 -27.68
C ASN A 140 -8.86 -28.25 -29.10
N ARG A 141 -7.83 -29.06 -29.37
CA ARG A 141 -7.11 -29.08 -30.65
C ARG A 141 -7.97 -29.58 -31.82
N GLU A 142 -9.04 -30.32 -31.55
CA GLU A 142 -9.93 -30.87 -32.58
C GLU A 142 -11.14 -29.98 -32.84
N THR A 143 -11.74 -29.39 -31.80
CA THR A 143 -12.97 -28.60 -31.92
C THR A 143 -12.76 -27.08 -31.89
N GLY A 144 -11.58 -26.62 -31.44
CA GLY A 144 -11.29 -25.19 -31.23
C GLY A 144 -12.03 -24.56 -30.04
N GLU A 145 -12.81 -25.34 -29.29
CA GLU A 145 -13.58 -24.87 -28.15
C GLU A 145 -12.70 -24.67 -26.90
N ALA A 146 -13.07 -23.71 -26.05
CA ALA A 146 -12.34 -23.46 -24.80
C ALA A 146 -12.47 -24.64 -23.84
N VAL A 147 -11.35 -25.14 -23.32
CA VAL A 147 -11.29 -26.20 -22.31
C VAL A 147 -11.24 -25.55 -20.94
N PHE A 148 -12.10 -26.01 -20.04
CA PHE A 148 -12.21 -25.52 -18.68
C PHE A 148 -11.94 -26.65 -17.68
N GLU A 149 -11.13 -26.38 -16.68
CA GLU A 149 -10.84 -27.30 -15.57
C GLU A 149 -11.14 -26.63 -14.24
N ASP A 150 -11.60 -27.42 -13.27
CA ASP A 150 -11.85 -26.98 -11.90
C ASP A 150 -10.59 -27.18 -11.06
N GLU A 151 -9.96 -26.07 -10.68
CA GLU A 151 -8.77 -26.04 -9.81
C GLU A 151 -9.19 -25.73 -8.37
N ALA A 152 -8.69 -26.48 -7.39
CA ALA A 152 -8.91 -26.18 -5.98
C ALA A 152 -8.22 -24.86 -5.60
N MET A 153 -8.98 -23.93 -5.01
CA MET A 153 -8.48 -22.62 -4.62
C MET A 153 -7.68 -22.70 -3.32
N ASP A 154 -6.54 -22.02 -3.28
CA ASP A 154 -5.79 -21.83 -2.03
C ASP A 154 -6.60 -20.99 -1.04
N LEU A 155 -6.92 -21.60 0.10
CA LEU A 155 -7.68 -20.99 1.19
C LEU A 155 -6.81 -20.10 2.10
N SER A 156 -5.61 -19.72 1.67
CA SER A 156 -4.76 -18.76 2.38
C SER A 156 -5.40 -17.38 2.47
N ALA A 157 -5.23 -16.75 3.64
CA ALA A 157 -5.65 -15.37 3.83
C ALA A 157 -4.68 -14.45 3.08
N LEU A 158 -5.20 -13.36 2.53
CA LEU A 158 -4.40 -12.32 1.90
C LEU A 158 -3.94 -11.32 2.96
N PRO A 159 -2.62 -11.03 3.07
CA PRO A 159 -2.12 -10.00 3.96
C PRO A 159 -2.49 -8.61 3.42
N TYR A 160 -2.65 -7.63 4.30
CA TYR A 160 -2.59 -6.23 3.87
C TYR A 160 -1.21 -5.91 3.29
N ILE A 161 -1.14 -5.02 2.31
CA ILE A 161 0.13 -4.52 1.79
C ILE A 161 0.23 -3.03 2.10
N VAL A 162 1.29 -2.61 2.77
CA VAL A 162 1.58 -1.19 2.99
C VAL A 162 2.84 -0.82 2.23
N ILE A 163 2.71 0.12 1.32
CA ILE A 163 3.80 0.67 0.52
C ILE A 163 4.23 1.99 1.16
N VAL A 164 5.48 2.07 1.59
CA VAL A 164 6.05 3.27 2.22
C VAL A 164 7.11 3.85 1.29
N VAL A 165 6.93 5.11 0.91
CA VAL A 165 7.89 5.86 0.10
C VAL A 165 8.38 7.03 0.94
N ASP A 166 9.65 7.03 1.33
CA ASP A 166 10.19 8.09 2.19
C ASP A 166 10.29 9.45 1.47
N GLU A 167 10.76 9.46 0.22
CA GLU A 167 10.95 10.67 -0.55
C GLU A 167 10.42 10.51 -1.98
N MET A 168 9.13 10.79 -2.16
CA MET A 168 8.48 10.66 -3.47
C MET A 168 9.01 11.68 -4.49
N ALA A 169 9.57 12.81 -4.05
CA ALA A 169 10.10 13.81 -4.97
C ALA A 169 11.27 13.27 -5.81
N ASP A 170 12.12 12.40 -5.24
CA ASP A 170 13.21 11.76 -5.99
C ASP A 170 12.66 10.83 -7.08
N LEU A 171 11.54 10.16 -6.80
CA LEU A 171 10.87 9.33 -7.79
C LEU A 171 10.23 10.18 -8.91
N MET A 172 9.60 11.30 -8.54
CA MET A 172 8.95 12.20 -9.48
C MET A 172 9.95 12.85 -10.45
N MET A 173 11.16 13.18 -9.97
CA MET A 173 12.22 13.76 -10.80
C MET A 173 12.76 12.81 -11.86
N VAL A 174 12.76 11.49 -11.60
CA VAL A 174 13.31 10.49 -12.52
C VAL A 174 12.24 9.88 -13.43
N ALA A 175 11.05 9.62 -12.90
CA ALA A 175 10.00 8.86 -13.58
C ALA A 175 8.58 9.36 -13.27
N GLY A 176 8.40 10.68 -13.15
CA GLY A 176 7.14 11.28 -12.68
C GLY A 176 5.86 10.77 -13.33
N LYS A 177 5.82 10.62 -14.67
CA LYS A 177 4.62 10.12 -15.37
C LYS A 177 4.24 8.69 -14.98
N ASP A 178 5.23 7.79 -14.90
CA ASP A 178 4.99 6.40 -14.52
C ASP A 178 4.59 6.27 -13.05
N ILE A 179 5.24 7.04 -12.17
CA ILE A 179 4.96 7.09 -10.74
C ILE A 179 3.55 7.61 -10.49
N GLU A 180 3.19 8.75 -11.08
CA GLU A 180 1.87 9.37 -10.93
C GLU A 180 0.75 8.45 -11.44
N GLY A 181 0.95 7.81 -12.60
CA GLY A 181 -0.01 6.85 -13.15
C GLY A 181 -0.22 5.63 -12.25
N ALA A 182 0.85 5.06 -11.69
CA ALA A 182 0.75 3.92 -10.77
C ALA A 182 0.10 4.32 -9.44
N ILE A 183 0.49 5.47 -8.88
CA ILE A 183 -0.09 6.02 -7.65
C ILE A 183 -1.58 6.30 -7.85
N GLN A 184 -1.98 6.94 -8.94
CA GLN A 184 -3.38 7.23 -9.25
C GLN A 184 -4.20 5.95 -9.26
N ARG A 185 -3.72 4.92 -9.97
CA ARG A 185 -4.45 3.65 -10.10
C ARG A 185 -4.59 2.92 -8.78
N LEU A 186 -3.52 2.89 -7.98
CA LEU A 186 -3.56 2.34 -6.63
C LEU A 186 -4.52 3.16 -5.76
N ALA A 187 -4.34 4.47 -5.66
CA ALA A 187 -5.09 5.28 -4.72
C ALA A 187 -6.61 5.27 -4.96
N GLN A 188 -7.04 5.04 -6.21
CA GLN A 188 -8.46 4.93 -6.57
C GLN A 188 -9.09 3.58 -6.22
N MET A 189 -8.33 2.48 -6.27
CA MET A 189 -8.90 1.12 -6.26
C MET A 189 -8.30 0.19 -5.18
N ALA A 190 -7.16 0.55 -4.58
CA ALA A 190 -6.39 -0.35 -3.72
C ALA A 190 -7.04 -0.62 -2.36
N ARG A 191 -7.91 0.28 -1.88
CA ARG A 191 -8.55 0.17 -0.56
C ARG A 191 -9.23 -1.18 -0.32
N ALA A 192 -10.08 -1.61 -1.25
CA ALA A 192 -10.83 -2.85 -1.09
C ALA A 192 -9.92 -4.09 -1.23
N ALA A 193 -8.85 -3.98 -2.01
CA ALA A 193 -7.82 -5.01 -2.16
C ALA A 193 -6.85 -5.07 -0.95
N GLY A 194 -6.99 -4.18 0.03
CA GLY A 194 -6.14 -4.12 1.22
C GLY A 194 -4.71 -3.65 0.93
N ILE A 195 -4.53 -2.81 -0.08
CA ILE A 195 -3.23 -2.20 -0.42
C ILE A 195 -3.30 -0.71 -0.07
N HIS A 196 -2.31 -0.23 0.68
CA HIS A 196 -2.27 1.10 1.27
C HIS A 196 -0.95 1.79 0.96
N LEU A 197 -0.98 3.12 0.82
CA LEU A 197 0.20 3.91 0.51
C LEU A 197 0.46 4.92 1.63
N ILE A 198 1.72 5.01 2.06
CA ILE A 198 2.26 6.11 2.84
C ILE A 198 3.31 6.78 1.96
N MET A 199 2.95 7.91 1.37
CA MET A 199 3.85 8.70 0.52
C MET A 199 4.39 9.86 1.34
N ALA A 200 5.70 10.01 1.38
CA ALA A 200 6.35 11.08 2.10
C ALA A 200 7.23 11.95 1.19
N THR A 201 7.38 13.23 1.55
CA THR A 201 8.27 14.16 0.85
C THR A 201 8.80 15.22 1.80
N GLN A 202 10.06 15.62 1.62
CA GLN A 202 10.61 16.82 2.26
C GLN A 202 10.53 18.06 1.37
N ARG A 203 10.07 17.89 0.13
CA ARG A 203 9.89 18.96 -0.87
C ARG A 203 8.39 19.14 -1.17
N PRO A 204 7.67 19.92 -0.35
CA PRO A 204 6.23 20.16 -0.54
C PRO A 204 5.96 21.19 -1.64
N SER A 205 6.48 20.96 -2.85
CA SER A 205 6.23 21.81 -4.03
C SER A 205 5.08 21.26 -4.88
N VAL A 206 4.50 22.13 -5.72
CA VAL A 206 3.40 21.77 -6.64
C VAL A 206 3.81 20.75 -7.70
N ASP A 207 5.10 20.69 -8.03
CA ASP A 207 5.66 19.73 -8.99
C ASP A 207 5.77 18.31 -8.40
N VAL A 208 5.85 18.21 -7.06
CA VAL A 208 5.90 16.93 -6.34
C VAL A 208 4.49 16.52 -5.90
N ILE A 209 3.77 17.44 -5.26
CA ILE A 209 2.40 17.24 -4.77
C ILE A 209 1.44 17.81 -5.82
N THR A 210 1.37 17.12 -6.96
CA THR A 210 0.55 17.54 -8.10
C THR A 210 -0.94 17.52 -7.75
N GLY A 211 -1.77 18.14 -8.61
CA GLY A 211 -3.23 18.07 -8.48
C GLY A 211 -3.76 16.63 -8.43
N THR A 212 -3.20 15.74 -9.25
CA THR A 212 -3.55 14.31 -9.27
C THR A 212 -3.22 13.63 -7.96
N ILE A 213 -2.04 13.88 -7.39
CA ILE A 213 -1.66 13.32 -6.09
C ILE A 213 -2.64 13.81 -5.01
N LYS A 214 -2.93 15.11 -4.95
CA LYS A 214 -3.87 15.66 -3.95
C LYS A 214 -5.27 15.07 -4.09
N ALA A 215 -5.78 14.91 -5.30
CA ALA A 215 -7.11 14.35 -5.55
C ALA A 215 -7.25 12.91 -5.04
N ASN A 216 -6.15 12.17 -4.97
CA ASN A 216 -6.13 10.76 -4.60
C ASN A 216 -5.67 10.49 -3.15
N PHE A 217 -5.11 11.48 -2.46
CA PHE A 217 -4.68 11.40 -1.06
C PHE A 217 -5.49 12.40 -0.22
N PRO A 218 -6.71 12.03 0.24
CA PRO A 218 -7.54 12.91 1.06
C PRO A 218 -7.00 13.05 2.48
N THR A 219 -6.28 12.06 2.99
CA THR A 219 -5.65 12.10 4.31
C THR A 219 -4.23 12.62 4.19
N ARG A 220 -3.92 13.69 4.93
CA ARG A 220 -2.61 14.36 4.86
C ARG A 220 -2.13 14.74 6.24
N ILE A 221 -0.82 14.58 6.46
CA ILE A 221 -0.12 15.03 7.67
C ILE A 221 0.97 15.99 7.23
N SER A 222 0.87 17.24 7.72
CA SER A 222 1.92 18.24 7.57
C SER A 222 2.71 18.34 8.87
N PHE A 223 4.02 18.09 8.80
CA PHE A 223 4.98 18.57 9.79
C PHE A 223 5.33 20.03 9.50
N GLN A 224 6.26 20.59 10.27
CA GLN A 224 6.73 21.96 10.07
C GLN A 224 7.23 22.17 8.63
N VAL A 225 6.85 23.29 8.04
CA VAL A 225 7.26 23.74 6.71
C VAL A 225 7.72 25.19 6.73
N THR A 226 8.46 25.61 5.70
CA THR A 226 9.11 26.93 5.68
C THR A 226 8.16 28.09 5.40
N SER A 227 7.07 27.83 4.66
CA SER A 227 6.20 28.90 4.17
C SER A 227 4.72 28.54 4.23
N LYS A 228 3.86 29.57 4.17
CA LYS A 228 2.42 29.41 3.99
C LYS A 228 2.07 28.75 2.65
N ILE A 229 2.93 28.91 1.64
CA ILE A 229 2.74 28.32 0.30
C ILE A 229 2.95 26.81 0.38
N ASP A 230 4.00 26.36 1.07
CA ASP A 230 4.27 24.93 1.31
C ASP A 230 3.12 24.29 2.08
N SER A 231 2.62 24.98 3.12
CA SER A 231 1.49 24.49 3.92
C SER A 231 0.23 24.29 3.08
N ARG A 232 -0.12 25.24 2.20
CA ARG A 232 -1.26 25.13 1.26
C ARG A 232 -1.04 24.10 0.15
N THR A 233 0.21 23.76 -0.12
CA THR A 233 0.52 22.71 -1.11
C THR A 233 0.21 21.34 -0.52
N ILE A 234 0.37 21.18 0.80
CA ILE A 234 0.05 19.95 1.52
C ILE A 234 -1.43 19.89 1.90
N LEU A 235 -1.96 20.90 2.60
CA LEU A 235 -3.30 20.92 3.20
C LEU A 235 -4.31 21.63 2.31
#